data_AF-U2UVZ8-F1
#
_entry.id   AF-U2UVZ8-F1
#
_cell.length_a   1.000
_cell.length_b   1.000
_cell.length_c   1.000
_cell.angle_alpha   90.00
_cell.angle_beta   90.00
_cell.angle_gamma   90.00
#
_symmetry.space_group_name_H-M   'P 1'
#
loop_
_entity.id
_entity.type
_entity.pdbx_description
1 polymer ?
#
loop_
_entity_poly.entity_id
_entity_poly.type
_entity_poly.pdbx_seq_one_letter_code
_entity_poly.pdbx_strand_id
1 'polypeptide(L)'
;MREMEKGNGVTVVGLGPGRAGLITREAWQAMEEAGHLILRTRIHPTVTALDAAGIGYETYDARYEKATNFETLYAGIADDLAKRGKEEAVVYAVPGSPLVAERTVVLLRTAAERMGTKLAILPGMSFLEVLCTRLAIDPIAGLTILDAEAIGDMAISPRQALVVTQAYDPVIASDAKLALMAHYPDDCGIVFLHNLALPDESIRRIPLYELDRQKDIDHLTSVFVPAQE
;
A
#
# COMPACT_ATOMS: atom_id res chain seq x y z
N MET A 1 29.61 -2.77 -3.56
CA MET A 1 28.84 -1.65 -2.98
C MET A 1 29.04 -0.46 -3.89
N ARG A 2 28.00 -0.04 -4.62
CA ARG A 2 28.06 1.21 -5.37
C ARG A 2 27.83 2.33 -4.36
N GLU A 3 28.80 3.23 -4.22
CA GLU A 3 28.60 4.51 -3.55
C GLU A 3 27.40 5.19 -4.21
N MET A 4 26.35 5.46 -3.43
CA MET A 4 25.29 6.36 -3.87
C MET A 4 25.94 7.73 -4.03
N GLU A 5 26.18 8.16 -5.26
CA GLU A 5 26.54 9.54 -5.56
C GLU A 5 25.52 10.43 -4.84
N LYS A 6 25.99 11.22 -3.86
CA LYS A 6 25.20 12.25 -3.18
C LYS A 6 24.87 13.36 -4.17
N GLY A 7 23.94 13.08 -5.07
CA GLY A 7 23.28 14.03 -5.94
C GLY A 7 21.82 14.16 -5.54
N ASN A 8 21.24 15.31 -5.83
CA ASN A 8 19.83 15.59 -5.58
C ASN A 8 18.94 14.53 -6.25
N GLY A 9 17.86 14.17 -5.56
CA GLY A 9 16.89 13.18 -6.03
C GLY A 9 15.94 12.75 -4.93
N VAL A 10 14.98 11.89 -5.28
CA VAL A 10 14.08 11.25 -4.32
C VAL A 10 14.40 9.76 -4.27
N THR A 11 14.59 9.21 -3.08
CA THR A 11 14.63 7.78 -2.82
C THR A 11 13.37 7.38 -2.08
N VAL A 12 12.58 6.48 -2.65
CA VAL A 12 11.35 5.97 -2.03
C VAL A 12 11.64 4.66 -1.32
N VAL A 13 11.19 4.54 -0.07
CA VAL A 13 11.36 3.36 0.78
C VAL A 13 10.05 2.93 1.42
N GLY A 14 9.94 1.64 1.74
CA GLY A 14 8.76 1.07 2.41
C GLY A 14 8.96 0.90 3.91
N LEU A 15 7.96 1.28 4.71
CA LEU A 15 7.89 1.08 6.17
C LEU A 15 7.46 -0.36 6.54
N GLY A 16 7.17 -1.19 5.56
CA GLY A 16 6.59 -2.52 5.75
C GLY A 16 5.10 -2.47 6.10
N PRO A 17 4.42 -3.62 6.20
CA PRO A 17 2.97 -3.68 6.36
C PRO A 17 2.48 -3.47 7.81
N GLY A 18 3.37 -3.25 8.77
CA GLY A 18 2.96 -3.10 10.17
C GLY A 18 4.14 -2.97 11.12
N ARG A 19 4.60 -4.10 11.69
CA ARG A 19 5.73 -4.10 12.64
C ARG A 19 7.07 -3.74 11.99
N ALA A 20 7.92 -3.02 12.72
CA ALA A 20 9.22 -2.53 12.24
C ALA A 20 10.18 -3.64 11.77
N GLY A 21 10.09 -4.85 12.33
CA GLY A 21 10.91 -5.98 11.90
C GLY A 21 10.58 -6.53 10.51
N LEU A 22 9.69 -5.89 9.76
CA LEU A 22 9.41 -6.16 8.34
C LEU A 22 9.96 -5.07 7.40
N ILE A 23 10.62 -4.04 7.93
CA ILE A 23 11.37 -3.07 7.13
C ILE A 23 12.61 -3.78 6.58
N THR A 24 12.94 -3.54 5.32
CA THR A 24 14.17 -4.08 4.75
C THR A 24 15.38 -3.35 5.34
N ARG A 25 16.52 -4.04 5.45
CA ARG A 25 17.74 -3.41 5.94
C ARG A 25 18.17 -2.20 5.10
N GLU A 26 17.97 -2.27 3.79
CA GLU A 26 18.25 -1.17 2.86
C GLU A 26 17.35 0.04 3.10
N ALA A 27 16.05 -0.17 3.32
CA ALA A 27 15.11 0.91 3.65
C ALA A 27 15.46 1.57 5.00
N TRP A 28 15.76 0.77 6.03
CA TRP A 28 16.16 1.29 7.34
C TRP A 28 17.42 2.16 7.24
N GLN A 29 18.46 1.65 6.58
CA GLN A 29 19.71 2.39 6.39
C GLN A 29 19.49 3.70 5.62
N ALA A 30 18.68 3.67 4.55
CA ALA A 30 18.35 4.88 3.81
C ALA A 30 17.64 5.93 4.66
N MET A 31 16.73 5.52 5.56
CA MET A 31 16.04 6.43 6.48
C MET A 31 16.97 6.98 7.57
N GLU A 32 17.88 6.16 8.10
CA GLU A 32 18.84 6.54 9.13
C GLU A 32 19.89 7.54 8.61
N GLU A 33 20.32 7.38 7.36
CA GLU A 33 21.31 8.25 6.72
C GLU A 33 20.67 9.50 6.04
N ALA A 34 19.34 9.60 6.03
CA ALA A 34 18.63 10.66 5.34
C ALA A 34 18.88 12.03 5.98
N GLY A 35 19.34 13.00 5.18
CA GLY A 35 19.30 14.41 5.58
C GLY A 35 17.88 14.98 5.63
N HIS A 36 17.01 14.50 4.74
CA HIS A 36 15.60 14.88 4.64
C HIS A 36 14.74 13.62 4.49
N LEU A 37 14.19 13.14 5.60
CA LEU A 37 13.22 12.04 5.63
C LEU A 37 11.80 12.62 5.70
N ILE A 38 10.94 12.23 4.76
CA ILE A 38 9.54 12.63 4.73
C ILE A 38 8.68 11.37 4.70
N LEU A 39 7.76 11.24 5.64
CA LEU A 39 6.80 10.13 5.65
C LEU A 39 5.51 10.56 4.95
N ARG A 40 4.87 9.61 4.26
CA ARG A 40 3.48 9.79 3.80
C ARG A 40 2.58 10.15 4.98
N THR A 41 2.75 9.44 6.10
CA THR A 41 1.99 9.65 7.32
C THR A 41 2.78 9.16 8.54
N ARG A 42 2.60 9.80 9.70
CA ARG A 42 3.08 9.28 10.99
C ARG A 42 2.19 8.18 11.58
N ILE A 43 1.00 7.97 11.02
CA ILE A 43 0.02 7.00 11.52
C ILE A 43 0.40 5.63 10.97
N HIS A 44 1.45 5.05 11.54
CA HIS A 44 1.95 3.72 11.19
C HIS A 44 2.75 3.12 12.36
N PRO A 45 2.56 1.83 12.73
CA PRO A 45 3.21 1.27 13.93
C PRO A 45 4.74 1.34 13.89
N THR A 46 5.35 1.16 12.71
CA THR A 46 6.79 1.30 12.50
C THR A 46 7.37 2.65 12.97
N VAL A 47 6.59 3.73 12.98
CA VAL A 47 7.08 5.07 13.32
C VAL A 47 7.66 5.11 14.74
N THR A 48 7.09 4.33 15.66
CA THR A 48 7.62 4.19 17.02
C THR A 48 9.07 3.68 17.08
N ALA A 49 9.48 2.86 16.11
CA ALA A 49 10.87 2.40 16.00
C ALA A 49 11.80 3.49 15.47
N LEU A 50 11.32 4.35 14.55
CA LEU A 50 12.07 5.52 14.09
C LEU A 50 12.29 6.51 15.24
N ASP A 51 11.24 6.77 16.03
CA ASP A 51 11.30 7.62 17.22
C ASP A 51 12.30 7.07 18.25
N ALA A 52 12.25 5.77 18.52
CA ALA A 52 13.17 5.11 19.46
C ALA A 52 14.64 5.14 18.98
N ALA A 53 14.86 5.17 17.67
CA ALA A 53 16.18 5.32 17.07
C ALA A 53 16.66 6.78 16.97
N GLY A 54 15.81 7.76 17.31
CA GLY A 54 16.13 9.18 17.21
C GLY A 54 16.19 9.69 15.75
N ILE A 55 15.55 8.99 14.82
CA ILE A 55 15.50 9.39 13.41
C ILE A 55 14.45 10.49 13.25
N GLY A 56 14.90 11.70 12.88
CA GLY A 56 14.02 12.85 12.63
C GLY A 56 13.34 12.78 11.26
N TYR A 57 12.11 13.28 11.18
CA TYR A 57 11.34 13.26 9.93
C TYR A 57 10.26 14.35 9.82
N GLU A 58 9.90 14.69 8.59
CA GLU A 58 8.71 15.45 8.22
C GLU A 58 7.56 14.50 7.81
N THR A 59 6.33 15.01 7.72
CA THR A 59 5.16 14.21 7.31
C THR A 59 4.23 15.01 6.41
N TYR A 60 3.44 14.31 5.58
CA TYR A 60 2.35 14.92 4.82
C TYR A 60 1.00 14.92 5.53
N ASP A 61 0.92 14.53 6.82
CA ASP A 61 -0.33 14.41 7.57
C ASP A 61 -1.19 15.69 7.52
N ALA A 62 -0.54 16.86 7.65
CA ALA A 62 -1.22 18.16 7.57
C ALA A 62 -1.90 18.43 6.21
N ARG A 63 -1.45 17.77 5.13
CA ARG A 63 -2.12 17.84 3.83
C ARG A 63 -3.34 16.92 3.79
N TYR A 64 -3.26 15.73 4.37
CA TYR A 64 -4.40 14.82 4.51
C TYR A 64 -5.54 15.45 5.31
N GLU A 65 -5.23 16.08 6.45
CA GLU A 65 -6.23 16.74 7.31
C GLU A 65 -7.02 17.85 6.60
N LYS A 66 -6.44 18.47 5.57
CA LYS A 66 -7.05 19.58 4.82
C LYS A 66 -7.63 19.14 3.48
N ALA A 67 -7.39 17.91 3.06
CA ALA A 67 -7.79 17.45 1.74
C ALA A 67 -9.29 17.15 1.69
N THR A 68 -9.94 17.63 0.63
CA THR A 68 -11.32 17.26 0.29
C THR A 68 -11.37 16.25 -0.86
N ASN A 69 -10.22 15.96 -1.48
CA ASN A 69 -10.08 15.05 -2.61
C ASN A 69 -8.68 14.40 -2.55
N PHE A 70 -8.65 13.07 -2.58
CA PHE A 70 -7.42 12.29 -2.47
C PHE A 70 -6.56 12.33 -3.75
N GLU A 71 -7.16 12.35 -4.94
CA GLU A 71 -6.40 12.45 -6.19
C GLU A 71 -5.60 13.76 -6.27
N THR A 72 -6.21 14.89 -5.89
CA THR A 72 -5.51 16.18 -5.87
C THR A 72 -4.45 16.24 -4.77
N LEU A 73 -4.72 15.64 -3.61
CA LEU A 73 -3.75 15.49 -2.53
C LEU A 73 -2.52 14.69 -2.99
N TYR A 74 -2.72 13.50 -3.57
CA TYR A 74 -1.64 12.62 -4.00
C TYR A 74 -0.81 13.25 -5.11
N ALA A 75 -1.45 13.90 -6.08
CA ALA A 75 -0.75 14.67 -7.11
C ALA A 75 0.08 15.81 -6.51
N GLY A 76 -0.46 16.52 -5.52
CA GLY A 76 0.24 17.60 -4.82
C GLY A 76 1.45 17.10 -4.02
N ILE A 77 1.37 15.92 -3.39
CA ILE A 77 2.50 15.26 -2.72
C ILE A 77 3.58 14.89 -3.74
N ALA A 78 3.21 14.24 -4.83
CA ALA A 78 4.14 13.84 -5.88
C ALA A 78 4.89 15.04 -6.49
N ASP A 79 4.17 16.13 -6.78
CA ASP A 79 4.75 17.36 -7.32
C ASP A 79 5.70 18.05 -6.32
N ASP A 80 5.38 18.02 -5.03
CA ASP A 80 6.23 18.58 -3.97
C ASP A 80 7.54 17.80 -3.84
N LEU A 81 7.45 16.46 -3.76
CA LEU A 81 8.60 15.58 -3.70
C LEU A 81 9.50 15.72 -4.93
N ALA A 82 8.91 15.76 -6.13
CA ALA A 82 9.68 15.98 -7.35
C ALA A 82 10.39 17.34 -7.35
N LYS A 83 9.76 18.41 -6.87
CA LYS A 83 10.42 19.73 -6.74
C LYS A 83 11.59 19.70 -5.77
N ARG A 84 11.36 19.20 -4.54
CA ARG A 84 12.41 19.10 -3.51
C ARG A 84 13.58 18.24 -3.98
N GLY A 85 13.30 17.12 -4.63
CA GLY A 85 14.32 16.21 -5.19
C GLY A 85 15.20 16.83 -6.27
N LYS A 86 14.87 18.00 -6.83
CA LYS A 86 15.79 18.74 -7.71
C LYS A 86 16.82 19.56 -6.94
N GLU A 87 16.46 19.99 -5.74
CA GLU A 87 17.23 20.91 -4.91
C GLU A 87 18.09 20.17 -3.89
N GLU A 88 17.61 19.03 -3.40
CA GLU A 88 18.27 18.23 -2.37
C GLU A 88 17.99 16.73 -2.51
N ALA A 89 18.66 15.92 -1.69
CA ALA A 89 18.39 14.49 -1.58
C ALA A 89 17.31 14.23 -0.53
N VAL A 90 16.19 13.65 -0.96
CA VAL A 90 15.02 13.36 -0.12
C VAL A 90 14.79 11.85 -0.04
N VAL A 91 14.53 11.35 1.16
CA VAL A 91 14.00 10.00 1.37
C VAL A 91 12.51 10.11 1.67
N TYR A 92 11.69 9.47 0.85
CA TYR A 92 10.25 9.42 1.02
C TYR A 92 9.82 8.03 1.48
N ALA A 93 9.28 7.94 2.70
CA ALA A 93 8.87 6.68 3.32
C ALA A 93 7.34 6.51 3.25
N VAL A 94 6.90 5.37 2.71
CA VAL A 94 5.49 5.01 2.56
C VAL A 94 5.15 3.73 3.33
N PRO A 95 3.93 3.59 3.87
CA PRO A 95 3.44 2.32 4.40
C PRO A 95 3.53 1.17 3.40
N GLY A 96 3.83 -0.03 3.89
CA GLY A 96 3.95 -1.21 3.03
C GLY A 96 5.17 -1.17 2.10
N SER A 97 4.94 -1.55 0.85
CA SER A 97 5.94 -1.59 -0.22
C SER A 97 5.69 -0.46 -1.22
N PRO A 98 6.72 0.26 -1.69
CA PRO A 98 6.53 1.46 -2.52
C PRO A 98 5.72 1.31 -3.80
N LEU A 99 5.66 0.11 -4.38
CA LEU A 99 4.96 -0.15 -5.65
C LEU A 99 3.70 -0.99 -5.50
N VAL A 100 3.29 -1.33 -4.28
CA VAL A 100 2.09 -2.14 -4.02
C VAL A 100 1.02 -1.24 -3.41
N ALA A 101 -0.04 -0.98 -4.16
CA ALA A 101 -1.21 -0.20 -3.72
C ALA A 101 -0.86 1.22 -3.18
N GLU A 102 0.24 1.82 -3.64
CA GLU A 102 0.70 3.14 -3.21
C GLU A 102 0.64 4.16 -4.35
N ARG A 103 -0.48 4.88 -4.43
CA ARG A 103 -0.81 5.83 -5.49
C ARG A 103 0.18 6.99 -5.58
N THR A 104 0.69 7.49 -4.44
CA THR A 104 1.59 8.65 -4.43
C THR A 104 2.90 8.36 -5.16
N VAL A 105 3.41 7.14 -5.08
CA VAL A 105 4.67 6.73 -5.74
C VAL A 105 4.48 6.57 -7.26
N VAL A 106 3.33 6.09 -7.71
CA VAL A 106 2.99 6.03 -9.13
C VAL A 106 2.97 7.45 -9.73
N LEU A 107 2.31 8.39 -9.06
CA LEU A 107 2.26 9.78 -9.50
C LEU A 107 3.63 10.46 -9.43
N LEU A 108 4.43 10.14 -8.41
CA LEU A 108 5.79 10.65 -8.26
C LEU A 108 6.70 10.23 -9.41
N ARG A 109 6.56 9.01 -9.95
CA ARG A 109 7.32 8.59 -11.15
C ARG A 109 7.04 9.52 -12.33
N THR A 110 5.76 9.76 -12.62
CA THR A 110 5.34 10.65 -13.70
C THR A 110 5.81 12.08 -13.46
N ALA A 111 5.70 12.60 -12.23
CA ALA A 111 6.16 13.93 -11.88
C ALA A 111 7.69 14.07 -12.00
N ALA A 112 8.44 13.08 -11.52
CA ALA A 112 9.89 13.04 -11.57
C ALA A 112 10.40 13.03 -13.03
N GLU A 113 9.81 12.18 -13.89
CA GLU A 113 10.11 12.14 -15.32
C GLU A 113 9.83 13.50 -15.98
N ARG A 114 8.64 14.07 -15.75
CA ARG A 114 8.24 15.38 -16.28
C ARG A 114 9.18 16.51 -15.84
N MET A 115 9.73 16.43 -14.63
CA MET A 115 10.52 17.51 -14.02
C MET A 115 12.03 17.30 -14.10
N GLY A 116 12.48 16.16 -14.63
CA GLY A 116 13.89 15.78 -14.70
C GLY A 116 14.51 15.50 -13.32
N THR A 117 13.74 14.93 -12.40
CA THR A 117 14.17 14.61 -11.03
C THR A 117 14.68 13.18 -10.98
N LYS A 118 15.84 12.94 -10.37
CA LYS A 118 16.33 11.57 -10.14
C LYS A 118 15.39 10.88 -9.15
N LEU A 119 14.92 9.68 -9.50
CA LEU A 119 14.04 8.88 -8.64
C LEU A 119 14.60 7.47 -8.51
N ALA A 120 14.83 7.05 -7.27
CA ALA A 120 15.14 5.67 -6.91
C ALA A 120 13.98 5.12 -6.07
N ILE A 121 13.62 3.85 -6.30
CA ILE A 121 12.58 3.17 -5.52
C ILE A 121 13.20 1.88 -4.99
N LEU A 122 13.35 1.78 -3.68
CA LEU A 122 13.87 0.58 -3.05
C LEU A 122 12.72 -0.43 -2.83
N PRO A 123 12.94 -1.73 -3.11
CA PRO A 123 11.94 -2.74 -2.83
C PRO A 123 11.65 -2.83 -1.32
N GLY A 124 10.41 -3.13 -0.97
CA GLY A 124 9.95 -3.27 0.41
C GLY A 124 8.96 -4.42 0.59
N MET A 125 8.74 -4.83 1.84
CA MET A 125 7.73 -5.82 2.21
C MET A 125 6.33 -5.22 2.07
N SER A 126 5.45 -5.90 1.36
CA SER A 126 4.05 -5.50 1.20
C SER A 126 3.15 -6.29 2.15
N PHE A 127 1.85 -6.00 2.12
CA PHE A 127 0.86 -6.82 2.82
C PHE A 127 0.68 -8.21 2.14
N LEU A 128 1.04 -8.37 0.85
CA LEU A 128 0.83 -9.61 0.10
C LEU A 128 1.64 -10.76 0.66
N GLU A 129 2.88 -10.54 1.08
CA GLU A 129 3.70 -11.58 1.73
C GLU A 129 3.06 -12.04 3.04
N VAL A 130 2.48 -11.10 3.81
CA VAL A 130 1.76 -11.40 5.05
C VAL A 130 0.49 -12.18 4.73
N LEU A 131 -0.29 -11.74 3.74
CA LEU A 131 -1.51 -12.42 3.30
C LEU A 131 -1.20 -13.87 2.90
N CYS A 132 -0.19 -14.10 2.05
CA CYS A 132 0.19 -15.44 1.62
C CYS A 132 0.58 -16.33 2.81
N THR A 133 1.35 -15.77 3.75
CA THR A 133 1.75 -16.46 4.98
C THR A 133 0.55 -16.82 5.86
N ARG A 134 -0.39 -15.89 6.03
CA ARG A 134 -1.56 -16.06 6.92
C ARG A 134 -2.57 -17.05 6.35
N LEU A 135 -2.78 -17.01 5.05
CA LEU A 135 -3.71 -17.92 4.37
C LEU A 135 -3.06 -19.25 3.96
N ALA A 136 -1.75 -19.39 4.18
CA ALA A 136 -0.95 -20.55 3.76
C ALA A 136 -1.12 -20.88 2.28
N ILE A 137 -1.11 -19.84 1.44
CA ILE A 137 -1.27 -19.97 -0.02
C ILE A 137 0.07 -19.73 -0.74
N ASP A 138 0.24 -20.43 -1.86
CA ASP A 138 1.31 -20.17 -2.82
C ASP A 138 0.77 -19.32 -3.97
N PRO A 139 1.24 -18.06 -4.15
CA PRO A 139 0.77 -17.21 -5.25
C PRO A 139 1.05 -17.80 -6.64
N ILE A 140 2.02 -18.71 -6.76
CA ILE A 140 2.36 -19.39 -8.02
C ILE A 140 1.24 -20.33 -8.48
N ALA A 141 0.36 -20.79 -7.58
CA ALA A 141 -0.80 -21.61 -7.93
C ALA A 141 -1.87 -20.87 -8.76
N GLY A 142 -1.68 -19.58 -9.01
CA GLY A 142 -2.58 -18.74 -9.79
C GLY A 142 -3.29 -17.74 -8.88
N LEU A 143 -2.58 -16.65 -8.55
CA LEU A 143 -3.10 -15.51 -7.82
C LEU A 143 -3.25 -14.29 -8.74
N THR A 144 -4.45 -13.73 -8.77
CA THR A 144 -4.76 -12.45 -9.40
C THR A 144 -4.91 -11.39 -8.31
N ILE A 145 -4.36 -10.20 -8.52
CA ILE A 145 -4.45 -9.08 -7.57
C ILE A 145 -5.12 -7.92 -8.30
N LEU A 146 -6.25 -7.46 -7.80
CA LEU A 146 -7.06 -6.39 -8.39
C LEU A 146 -7.31 -5.29 -7.37
N ASP A 147 -7.46 -4.08 -7.89
CA ASP A 147 -8.01 -2.94 -7.16
C ASP A 147 -9.54 -3.05 -7.11
N ALA A 148 -10.15 -2.77 -5.95
CA ALA A 148 -11.60 -2.79 -5.78
C ALA A 148 -12.32 -1.79 -6.70
N GLU A 149 -11.72 -0.64 -7.01
CA GLU A 149 -12.32 0.34 -7.92
C GLU A 149 -12.25 -0.12 -9.39
N ALA A 150 -11.24 -0.90 -9.75
CA ALA A 150 -11.02 -1.35 -11.12
C ALA A 150 -11.66 -2.71 -11.43
N ILE A 151 -12.19 -3.42 -10.42
CA ILE A 151 -12.62 -4.82 -10.54
C ILE A 151 -13.70 -5.04 -11.61
N GLY A 152 -14.60 -4.07 -11.81
CA GLY A 152 -15.68 -4.15 -12.80
C GLY A 152 -15.20 -4.21 -14.26
N ASP A 153 -13.99 -3.73 -14.53
CA ASP A 153 -13.39 -3.70 -15.88
C ASP A 153 -12.47 -4.91 -16.14
N MET A 154 -12.26 -5.77 -15.14
CA MET A 154 -11.27 -6.83 -15.19
C MET A 154 -11.87 -8.19 -15.53
N ALA A 155 -11.11 -9.00 -16.26
CA ALA A 155 -11.48 -10.38 -16.51
C ALA A 155 -11.23 -11.24 -15.27
N ILE A 156 -12.30 -11.70 -14.62
CA ILE A 156 -12.24 -12.59 -13.47
C ILE A 156 -12.35 -14.04 -13.91
N SER A 157 -11.40 -14.86 -13.47
CA SER A 157 -11.41 -16.31 -13.66
C SER A 157 -11.63 -17.00 -12.31
N PRO A 158 -12.76 -17.69 -12.10
CA PRO A 158 -13.00 -18.45 -10.87
C PRO A 158 -11.96 -19.52 -10.57
N ARG A 159 -11.19 -19.97 -11.57
CA ARG A 159 -10.12 -20.97 -11.41
C ARG A 159 -8.83 -20.42 -10.81
N GLN A 160 -8.74 -19.10 -10.63
CA GLN A 160 -7.61 -18.44 -9.99
C GLN A 160 -8.05 -17.87 -8.66
N ALA A 161 -7.17 -17.93 -7.67
CA ALA A 161 -7.38 -17.20 -6.44
C ALA A 161 -7.28 -15.70 -6.73
N LEU A 162 -8.04 -14.90 -5.99
CA LEU A 162 -8.13 -13.46 -6.19
C LEU A 162 -7.87 -12.73 -4.89
N VAL A 163 -7.08 -11.66 -4.93
CA VAL A 163 -7.00 -10.64 -3.87
C VAL A 163 -7.56 -9.34 -4.43
N VAL A 164 -8.61 -8.84 -3.82
CA VAL A 164 -9.17 -7.51 -4.09
C VAL A 164 -8.66 -6.57 -3.00
N THR A 165 -7.88 -5.57 -3.38
CA THR A 165 -7.28 -4.60 -2.47
C THR A 165 -8.11 -3.33 -2.39
N GLN A 166 -7.89 -2.51 -1.35
CA GLN A 166 -8.47 -1.16 -1.24
C GLN A 166 -10.01 -1.16 -1.27
N ALA A 167 -10.65 -2.14 -0.65
CA ALA A 167 -12.10 -2.08 -0.40
C ALA A 167 -12.38 -1.12 0.77
N TYR A 168 -12.12 0.16 0.58
CA TYR A 168 -11.87 1.08 1.69
C TYR A 168 -13.10 1.73 2.31
N ASP A 169 -14.26 1.59 1.69
CA ASP A 169 -15.53 2.02 2.25
C ASP A 169 -16.66 1.04 1.83
N PRO A 170 -17.84 1.12 2.48
CA PRO A 170 -18.95 0.24 2.17
C PRO A 170 -19.48 0.35 0.73
N VAL A 171 -19.32 1.49 0.07
CA VAL A 171 -19.77 1.70 -1.32
C VAL A 171 -18.86 0.93 -2.26
N ILE A 172 -17.54 1.13 -2.16
CA ILE A 172 -16.55 0.40 -2.95
C ILE A 172 -16.61 -1.10 -2.66
N ALA A 173 -16.79 -1.50 -1.40
CA ALA A 173 -16.98 -2.90 -1.04
C ALA A 173 -18.26 -3.49 -1.66
N SER A 174 -19.34 -2.72 -1.76
CA SER A 174 -20.58 -3.14 -2.42
C SER A 174 -20.38 -3.28 -3.93
N ASP A 175 -19.68 -2.36 -4.59
CA ASP A 175 -19.40 -2.44 -6.01
C ASP A 175 -18.51 -3.65 -6.33
N ALA A 176 -17.47 -3.89 -5.52
CA ALA A 176 -16.63 -5.08 -5.63
C ALA A 176 -17.42 -6.38 -5.40
N LYS A 177 -18.30 -6.41 -4.40
CA LYS A 177 -19.21 -7.55 -4.18
C LYS A 177 -20.07 -7.82 -5.41
N LEU A 178 -20.71 -6.80 -5.98
CA LEU A 178 -21.58 -6.95 -7.14
C LEU A 178 -20.80 -7.45 -8.37
N ALA A 179 -19.59 -6.94 -8.59
CA ALA A 179 -18.70 -7.42 -9.65
C ALA A 179 -18.33 -8.90 -9.45
N LEU A 180 -18.00 -9.30 -8.22
CA LEU A 180 -17.72 -10.70 -7.89
C LEU A 180 -18.95 -11.60 -8.07
N MET A 181 -20.14 -11.14 -7.69
CA MET A 181 -21.39 -11.91 -7.84
C MET A 181 -21.78 -12.20 -9.30
N ALA A 182 -21.21 -11.48 -10.27
CA ALA A 182 -21.35 -11.83 -11.68
C ALA A 182 -20.62 -13.14 -12.05
N HIS A 183 -19.66 -13.57 -11.22
CA HIS A 183 -18.78 -14.72 -11.46
C HIS A 183 -18.87 -15.82 -10.39
N TYR A 184 -19.34 -15.47 -9.18
CA TYR A 184 -19.42 -16.37 -8.03
C TYR A 184 -20.84 -16.37 -7.45
N PRO A 185 -21.30 -17.50 -6.86
CA PRO A 185 -22.50 -17.53 -6.03
C PRO A 185 -22.42 -16.49 -4.89
N ASP A 186 -23.57 -15.98 -4.46
CA ASP A 186 -23.65 -14.97 -3.40
C ASP A 186 -23.24 -15.53 -2.02
N ASP A 187 -23.42 -16.83 -1.80
CA ASP A 187 -23.00 -17.57 -0.61
C ASP A 187 -21.56 -18.11 -0.69
N CYS A 188 -20.82 -17.80 -1.77
CA CYS A 188 -19.42 -18.19 -1.93
C CYS A 188 -18.59 -17.70 -0.73
N GLY A 189 -17.85 -18.61 -0.11
CA GLY A 189 -17.04 -18.31 1.07
C GLY A 189 -15.76 -17.55 0.70
N ILE A 190 -15.73 -16.26 1.00
CA ILE A 190 -14.57 -15.37 0.86
C ILE A 190 -13.84 -15.21 2.20
N VAL A 191 -12.61 -14.71 2.15
CA VAL A 191 -11.86 -14.31 3.34
C VAL A 191 -11.73 -12.80 3.38
N PHE A 192 -12.36 -12.18 4.37
CA PHE A 192 -12.21 -10.77 4.70
C PHE A 192 -10.96 -10.59 5.55
N LEU A 193 -10.05 -9.72 5.10
CA LEU A 193 -8.80 -9.41 5.77
C LEU A 193 -8.78 -7.93 6.15
N HIS A 194 -8.51 -7.65 7.41
CA HIS A 194 -8.43 -6.29 7.93
C HIS A 194 -7.22 -6.17 8.84
N ASN A 195 -6.51 -5.04 8.75
CA ASN A 195 -5.37 -4.71 9.61
C ASN A 195 -4.27 -5.79 9.63
N LEU A 196 -3.98 -6.40 8.47
CA LEU A 196 -2.92 -7.41 8.36
C LEU A 196 -1.57 -6.88 8.87
N ALA A 197 -0.87 -7.70 9.67
CA ALA A 197 0.37 -7.37 10.35
C ALA A 197 0.30 -6.20 11.37
N LEU A 198 -0.91 -5.75 11.74
CA LEU A 198 -1.15 -4.81 12.83
C LEU A 198 -1.66 -5.55 14.09
N PRO A 199 -1.60 -4.93 15.29
CA PRO A 199 -2.02 -5.58 16.53
C PRO A 199 -3.48 -6.04 16.57
N ASP A 200 -4.36 -5.37 15.82
CA ASP A 200 -5.79 -5.63 15.69
C ASP A 200 -6.13 -6.38 14.39
N GLU A 201 -5.17 -7.16 13.86
CA GLU A 201 -5.36 -8.03 12.71
C GLU A 201 -6.61 -8.91 12.85
N SER A 202 -7.45 -8.89 11.82
CA SER A 202 -8.65 -9.71 11.73
C SER A 202 -8.74 -10.42 10.39
N ILE A 203 -8.89 -11.73 10.43
CA ILE A 203 -9.07 -12.59 9.26
C ILE A 203 -10.32 -13.43 9.48
N ARG A 204 -11.34 -13.23 8.64
CA ARG A 204 -12.66 -13.85 8.82
C ARG A 204 -13.13 -14.48 7.54
N ARG A 205 -13.72 -15.67 7.63
CA ARG A 205 -14.43 -16.28 6.51
C ARG A 205 -15.89 -15.84 6.56
N ILE A 206 -16.37 -15.21 5.49
CA ILE A 206 -17.74 -14.69 5.37
C ILE A 206 -18.29 -15.09 4.00
N PRO A 207 -19.62 -15.20 3.82
CA PRO A 207 -20.20 -15.32 2.49
C PRO A 207 -20.05 -14.00 1.72
N LEU A 208 -19.93 -14.08 0.40
CA LEU A 208 -19.72 -12.91 -0.47
C LEU A 208 -20.77 -11.82 -0.27
N TYR A 209 -22.04 -12.18 -0.04
CA TYR A 209 -23.11 -11.20 0.20
C TYR A 209 -22.94 -10.35 1.46
N GLU A 210 -22.06 -10.74 2.39
CA GLU A 210 -21.77 -9.98 3.61
C GLU A 210 -20.61 -8.99 3.48
N LEU A 211 -19.92 -8.96 2.33
CA LEU A 211 -18.71 -8.16 2.14
C LEU A 211 -18.91 -6.68 2.52
N ASP A 212 -19.95 -6.03 2.01
CA ASP A 212 -20.26 -4.62 2.27
C ASP A 212 -21.00 -4.38 3.60
N ARG A 213 -21.28 -5.43 4.37
CA ARG A 213 -21.98 -5.35 5.67
C ARG A 213 -21.03 -5.34 6.86
N GLN A 214 -19.73 -5.47 6.62
CA GLN A 214 -18.71 -5.44 7.67
C GLN A 214 -18.60 -4.00 8.21
N LYS A 215 -18.54 -3.86 9.53
CA LYS A 215 -18.58 -2.54 10.20
C LYS A 215 -17.21 -1.87 10.29
N ASP A 216 -16.17 -2.65 10.12
CA ASP A 216 -14.76 -2.30 10.26
C ASP A 216 -14.07 -2.11 8.89
N ILE A 217 -14.85 -1.89 7.83
CA ILE A 217 -14.32 -1.58 6.50
C ILE A 217 -13.59 -0.23 6.53
N ASP A 218 -12.36 -0.24 6.05
CA ASP A 218 -11.52 0.93 5.85
C ASP A 218 -10.42 0.67 4.80
N HIS A 219 -9.55 1.65 4.58
CA HIS A 219 -8.41 1.59 3.65
C HIS A 219 -7.39 0.46 3.87
N LEU A 220 -7.48 -0.30 4.97
CA LEU A 220 -6.66 -1.48 5.26
C LEU A 220 -7.41 -2.80 5.02
N THR A 221 -8.60 -2.71 4.44
CA THR A 221 -9.43 -3.86 4.08
C THR A 221 -9.03 -4.46 2.75
N SER A 222 -8.87 -5.77 2.72
CA SER A 222 -8.68 -6.57 1.51
C SER A 222 -9.55 -7.82 1.56
N VAL A 223 -9.87 -8.36 0.39
CA VAL A 223 -10.70 -9.56 0.25
C VAL A 223 -9.92 -10.60 -0.52
N PHE A 224 -9.88 -11.83 -0.01
CA PHE A 224 -9.38 -12.97 -0.73
C PHE A 224 -10.53 -13.89 -1.15
N VAL A 225 -10.58 -14.22 -2.44
CA VAL A 225 -11.52 -15.21 -2.99
C VAL A 225 -10.70 -16.44 -3.39
N PRO A 226 -10.94 -17.61 -2.76
CA PRO A 226 -10.24 -18.83 -3.14
C PRO A 226 -10.64 -19.28 -4.55
N ALA A 227 -9.71 -19.94 -5.25
CA ALA A 227 -10.02 -20.60 -6.51
C ALA A 227 -11.17 -21.61 -6.32
N GLN A 228 -12.06 -21.65 -7.31
CA GLN A 228 -13.18 -22.57 -7.44
C GLN A 228 -12.85 -23.62 -8.52
N GLU A 229 -13.43 -24.81 -8.40
CA GLU A 229 -13.28 -25.91 -9.37
C GLU A 229 -14.05 -25.65 -10.69
#